data_AF-A0A147J4L9-F1
#
_entry.id   AF-A0A147J4L9-F1
#
_cell.length_a   1.000
_cell.length_b   1.000
_cell.length_c   1.000
_cell.angle_alpha   90.00
_cell.angle_beta   90.00
_cell.angle_gamma   90.00
#
_symmetry.space_group_name_H-M   'P 1'
#
loop_
_entity.id
_entity.type
_entity.pdbx_description
1 polymer ?
#
loop_
_entity_poly.entity_id
_entity_poly.type
_entity_poly.pdbx_seq_one_letter_code
_entity_poly.pdbx_strand_id
1 'polypeptide(L)'
;MTNSGFTFSVSSIPFDEDYRPADNTRITTNFANLARGDSRQENLRNTLVMIDHRFNALMHWDNPRGDRYTLELRIVSAALKLGDGADDEAFPLIEILHTAVTDRTSGERSDGMIGNNFSSYVRDYDFSVVLPDHLKAGGGGVPEGFGDLHGNLFKHFLGSSAYRDHFRKPPVICL
;
A
#
# COMPACT_ATOMS: atom_id res chain seq x y z
N MET A 1 6.44 -26.74 -12.22
CA MET A 1 5.73 -25.60 -11.60
C MET A 1 4.81 -25.05 -12.68
N THR A 2 3.52 -25.26 -12.53
CA THR A 2 2.52 -24.73 -13.48
C THR A 2 2.54 -23.22 -13.35
N ASN A 3 2.96 -22.52 -14.41
CA ASN A 3 2.89 -21.08 -14.50
C ASN A 3 1.40 -20.72 -14.39
N SER A 4 0.99 -20.03 -13.33
CA SER A 4 -0.42 -19.84 -12.95
C SER A 4 -1.23 -19.00 -13.95
N GLY A 5 -0.63 -18.59 -15.07
CA GLY A 5 -1.20 -17.64 -16.02
C GLY A 5 -1.25 -16.20 -15.48
N PHE A 6 -0.56 -15.93 -14.36
CA PHE A 6 -0.55 -14.64 -13.68
C PHE A 6 0.88 -14.17 -13.50
N THR A 7 1.17 -12.93 -13.89
CA THR A 7 2.43 -12.27 -13.54
C THR A 7 2.14 -10.98 -12.78
N PHE A 8 3.02 -10.65 -11.84
CA PHE A 8 2.92 -9.42 -11.05
C PHE A 8 4.05 -8.47 -11.46
N SER A 9 3.73 -7.19 -11.54
CA SER A 9 4.71 -6.12 -11.62
C SER A 9 4.56 -5.19 -10.43
N VAL A 10 5.68 -4.73 -9.90
CA VAL A 10 5.71 -3.79 -8.78
C VAL A 10 6.32 -2.49 -9.25
N SER A 11 5.69 -1.37 -8.89
CA SER A 11 6.24 -0.03 -9.04
C SER A 11 6.14 0.69 -7.71
N SER A 12 6.88 1.79 -7.56
CA SER A 12 6.77 2.64 -6.38
C SER A 12 6.94 4.10 -6.71
N ILE A 13 6.27 4.95 -5.94
CA ILE A 13 6.41 6.40 -5.98
C ILE A 13 6.66 6.93 -4.56
N PRO A 14 7.41 8.04 -4.41
CA PRO A 14 7.55 8.70 -3.13
C PRO A 14 6.20 9.18 -2.59
N PHE A 15 6.00 9.01 -1.27
CA PHE A 15 4.92 9.66 -0.54
C PHE A 15 5.54 10.75 0.34
N ASP A 16 5.82 11.90 -0.28
CA ASP A 16 6.40 13.10 0.32
C ASP A 16 5.41 14.27 0.24
N GLU A 17 5.86 15.48 0.59
CA GLU A 17 5.02 16.68 0.53
C GLU A 17 4.62 17.10 -0.90
N ASP A 18 5.34 16.59 -1.90
CA ASP A 18 5.09 16.86 -3.31
C ASP A 18 4.19 15.81 -3.96
N TYR A 19 3.88 14.71 -3.26
CA TYR A 19 3.00 13.65 -3.76
C TYR A 19 1.65 14.17 -4.27
N ARG A 20 1.35 13.84 -5.53
CA ARG A 20 0.07 14.12 -6.19
C ARG A 20 -0.57 12.81 -6.62
N PRO A 21 -1.83 12.55 -6.25
CA PRO A 21 -2.60 11.50 -6.88
C PRO A 21 -2.70 11.79 -8.38
N ALA A 22 -2.53 10.78 -9.24
CA ALA A 22 -2.84 10.95 -10.66
C ALA A 22 -4.36 11.19 -10.83
N ASP A 23 -4.76 11.83 -11.94
CA ASP A 23 -6.17 12.20 -12.19
C ASP A 23 -7.13 10.99 -12.22
N ASN A 24 -6.60 9.80 -12.53
CA ASN A 24 -7.30 8.52 -12.50
C ASN A 24 -7.07 7.72 -11.19
N THR A 25 -6.27 8.25 -10.26
CA THR A 25 -6.04 7.62 -8.95
C THR A 25 -7.33 7.65 -8.17
N ARG A 26 -7.78 6.46 -7.78
CA ARG A 26 -9.01 6.21 -7.07
C ARG A 26 -9.31 7.25 -5.98
N ILE A 27 -10.58 7.58 -5.82
CA ILE A 27 -11.07 8.36 -4.67
C ILE A 27 -10.70 7.67 -3.34
N THR A 28 -10.57 6.34 -3.35
CA THR A 28 -10.46 5.47 -2.18
C THR A 28 -9.05 4.95 -1.85
N THR A 29 -7.98 5.44 -2.49
CA THR A 29 -6.65 5.15 -1.95
C THR A 29 -6.48 6.03 -0.71
N ASN A 30 -6.22 5.42 0.44
CA ASN A 30 -6.17 6.12 1.73
C ASN A 30 -5.22 7.34 1.73
N PHE A 31 -4.22 7.35 0.83
CA PHE A 31 -3.26 8.45 0.64
C PHE A 31 -3.85 9.63 -0.14
N ALA A 32 -4.72 9.36 -1.11
CA ALA A 32 -5.20 10.41 -2.01
C ALA A 32 -6.10 11.43 -1.32
N ASN A 33 -6.76 11.05 -0.21
CA ASN A 33 -7.57 11.99 0.56
C ASN A 33 -6.74 13.06 1.27
N LEU A 34 -5.56 12.72 1.79
CA LEU A 34 -4.63 13.69 2.37
C LEU A 34 -4.00 14.59 1.32
N ALA A 35 -3.86 14.07 0.10
CA ALA A 35 -3.10 14.68 -0.97
C ALA A 35 -3.95 15.51 -1.98
N ARG A 36 -5.11 16.05 -1.55
CA ARG A 36 -6.05 16.81 -2.40
C ARG A 36 -6.29 18.24 -1.86
N GLY A 37 -6.76 19.11 -2.75
CA GLY A 37 -7.14 20.49 -2.43
C GLY A 37 -5.96 21.45 -2.26
N ASP A 38 -6.28 22.72 -2.02
CA ASP A 38 -5.28 23.81 -1.96
C ASP A 38 -4.30 23.64 -0.78
N SER A 39 -4.74 23.03 0.32
CA SER A 39 -3.90 22.74 1.51
C SER A 39 -3.14 21.41 1.42
N ARG A 40 -3.10 20.75 0.26
CA ARG A 40 -2.45 19.44 0.05
C ARG A 40 -1.04 19.36 0.64
N GLN A 41 -0.15 20.27 0.24
CA GLN A 41 1.27 20.19 0.61
C GLN A 41 1.46 20.39 2.12
N GLU A 42 0.70 21.30 2.72
CA GLU A 42 0.70 21.53 4.17
C GLU A 42 0.18 20.30 4.94
N ASN A 43 -0.91 19.68 4.46
CA ASN A 43 -1.46 18.45 5.05
C ASN A 43 -0.45 17.30 5.01
N LEU A 44 0.21 17.10 3.87
CA LEU A 44 1.23 16.07 3.71
C LEU A 44 2.43 16.34 4.62
N ARG A 45 2.96 17.58 4.62
CA ARG A 45 4.07 17.98 5.48
C ARG A 45 3.75 17.75 6.96
N ASN A 46 2.59 18.21 7.43
CA ASN A 46 2.17 18.03 8.82
C ASN A 46 2.02 16.55 9.19
N THR A 47 1.51 15.74 8.27
CA THR A 47 1.38 14.28 8.47
C THR A 47 2.76 13.62 8.57
N LEU A 48 3.68 13.94 7.67
CA LEU A 48 5.04 13.39 7.68
C LEU A 48 5.81 13.79 8.93
N VAL A 49 5.72 15.06 9.35
CA VAL A 49 6.30 15.54 10.61
C VAL A 49 5.69 14.81 11.80
N MET A 50 4.37 14.61 11.83
CA MET A 50 3.72 13.85 12.91
C MET A 50 4.24 12.41 12.97
N ILE A 51 4.45 11.75 11.82
CA ILE A 51 5.00 10.39 11.75
C ILE A 51 6.43 10.36 12.30
N ASP A 52 7.28 11.28 11.87
CA ASP A 52 8.65 11.41 12.38
C ASP A 52 8.65 11.61 13.90
N HIS A 53 7.84 12.54 14.41
CA HIS A 53 7.73 12.80 15.85
C HIS A 53 7.29 11.55 16.63
N ARG A 54 6.28 10.82 16.14
CA ARG A 54 5.79 9.60 16.79
C ARG A 54 6.84 8.50 16.81
N PHE A 55 7.58 8.32 15.72
CA PHE A 55 8.67 7.34 15.67
C PHE A 55 9.81 7.72 16.62
N ASN A 56 10.23 8.98 16.62
CA ASN A 56 11.28 9.46 17.51
C ASN A 56 10.91 9.34 18.99
N ALA A 57 9.63 9.55 19.34
CA ALA A 57 9.14 9.36 20.71
C ALA A 57 9.22 7.89 21.16
N LEU A 58 9.07 6.93 20.25
CA LEU A 58 9.25 5.50 20.56
C LEU A 58 10.75 5.16 20.71
N MET A 59 11.60 5.72 19.84
CA MET A 59 13.06 5.49 19.78
C MET A 59 13.86 6.42 20.71
N HIS A 60 13.46 6.54 21.98
CA HIS A 60 14.00 7.56 22.90
C HIS A 60 15.40 7.24 23.47
N TRP A 61 15.83 5.97 23.46
CA TRP A 61 17.03 5.49 24.17
C TRP A 61 18.35 6.07 23.67
N ASP A 62 18.42 6.49 22.40
CA ASP A 62 19.60 7.09 21.79
C ASP A 62 19.26 8.39 21.03
N ASN A 63 18.18 9.04 21.45
CA ASN A 63 17.57 10.18 20.78
C ASN A 63 17.13 11.27 21.78
N PRO A 64 18.07 11.91 22.48
CA PRO A 64 17.75 12.85 23.55
C PRO A 64 16.97 14.09 23.09
N ARG A 65 17.07 14.47 21.82
CA ARG A 65 16.34 15.61 21.23
C ARG A 65 15.02 15.22 20.56
N GLY A 66 14.74 13.93 20.38
CA GLY A 66 13.54 13.47 19.69
C GLY A 66 13.51 13.78 18.19
N ASP A 67 14.67 14.02 17.56
CA ASP A 67 14.77 14.48 16.17
C ASP A 67 15.79 13.70 15.32
N ARG A 68 16.32 12.59 15.84
CA ARG A 68 17.38 11.81 15.19
C ARG A 68 16.92 11.07 13.94
N TYR A 69 15.70 10.52 13.96
CA TYR A 69 15.23 9.62 12.90
C TYR A 69 14.23 10.32 11.98
N THR A 70 14.20 9.91 10.73
CA THR A 70 13.14 10.29 9.78
C THR A 70 12.68 9.10 8.98
N LEU A 71 11.40 9.08 8.62
CA LEU A 71 10.79 8.04 7.83
C LEU A 71 10.60 8.52 6.40
N GLU A 72 11.16 7.76 5.47
CA GLU A 72 10.75 7.84 4.08
C GLU A 72 9.61 6.86 3.83
N LEU A 73 8.56 7.34 3.17
CA LEU A 73 7.40 6.54 2.79
C LEU A 73 7.35 6.43 1.27
N ARG A 74 7.06 5.24 0.76
CA ARG A 74 6.78 4.99 -0.65
C ARG A 74 5.43 4.32 -0.78
N ILE A 75 4.62 4.78 -1.71
CA ILE A 75 3.46 4.01 -2.17
C ILE A 75 4.00 2.97 -3.15
N VAL A 76 3.76 1.70 -2.82
CA VAL A 76 4.07 0.55 -3.66
C VAL A 76 2.78 0.11 -4.32
N SER A 77 2.79 0.02 -5.64
CA SER A 77 1.65 -0.46 -6.43
C SER A 77 2.03 -1.81 -7.05
N ALA A 78 1.20 -2.82 -6.81
CA ALA A 78 1.30 -4.13 -7.44
C ALA A 78 0.18 -4.26 -8.50
N ALA A 79 0.58 -4.55 -9.74
CA ALA A 79 -0.33 -4.79 -10.84
C ALA A 79 -0.26 -6.26 -11.28
N LEU A 80 -1.41 -6.79 -11.71
CA LEU A 80 -1.62 -8.15 -12.18
C LEU A 80 -1.73 -8.14 -13.71
N LYS A 81 -1.00 -9.02 -14.38
CA LYS A 81 -1.19 -9.34 -15.80
C LYS A 81 -1.68 -10.76 -15.94
N LEU A 82 -2.69 -10.94 -16.80
CA LEU A 82 -3.29 -12.23 -17.13
C LEU A 82 -2.71 -12.72 -18.46
N GLY A 83 -2.24 -13.96 -18.51
CA GLY A 83 -1.70 -14.58 -19.73
C GLY A 83 -0.33 -14.08 -20.20
N ASP A 84 0.10 -14.60 -21.35
CA ASP A 84 1.42 -14.35 -21.95
C ASP A 84 1.36 -13.28 -23.08
N GLY A 85 0.19 -12.66 -23.29
CA GLY A 85 -0.06 -11.67 -24.33
C GLY A 85 0.44 -10.28 -23.94
N ALA A 86 1.24 -9.65 -24.80
CA ALA A 86 1.83 -8.33 -24.55
C ALA A 86 0.81 -7.16 -24.58
N ASP A 87 -0.41 -7.41 -25.04
CA ASP A 87 -1.42 -6.38 -25.33
C ASP A 87 -2.46 -6.16 -24.21
N ASP A 88 -2.50 -7.02 -23.17
CA ASP A 88 -3.41 -6.81 -22.04
C ASP A 88 -2.83 -5.79 -21.04
N GLU A 89 -3.58 -4.70 -20.81
CA GLU A 89 -3.24 -3.67 -19.84
C GLU A 89 -3.15 -4.28 -18.43
N ALA A 90 -2.10 -3.92 -17.69
CA ALA A 90 -1.88 -4.45 -16.35
C ALA A 90 -2.99 -3.95 -15.41
N PHE A 91 -3.69 -4.88 -14.75
CA PHE A 91 -4.74 -4.57 -13.80
C PHE A 91 -4.12 -4.08 -12.48
N PRO A 92 -4.41 -2.85 -12.02
CA PRO A 92 -3.93 -2.39 -10.72
C PRO A 92 -4.62 -3.20 -9.61
N LEU A 93 -3.85 -3.88 -8.76
CA LEU A 93 -4.40 -4.85 -7.82
C LEU A 93 -4.35 -4.37 -6.37
N ILE A 94 -3.17 -3.98 -5.89
CA ILE A 94 -2.89 -3.62 -4.49
C ILE A 94 -2.02 -2.36 -4.44
N GLU A 95 -2.28 -1.51 -3.45
CA GLU A 95 -1.37 -0.46 -3.03
C GLU A 95 -1.09 -0.54 -1.53
N ILE A 96 0.18 -0.41 -1.15
CA ILE A 96 0.66 -0.49 0.23
C ILE A 96 1.76 0.54 0.47
N LEU A 97 2.02 0.89 1.74
CA LEU A 97 3.20 1.65 2.11
C LEU A 97 4.40 0.74 2.37
N HIS A 98 5.54 1.20 1.87
CA HIS A 98 6.87 0.78 2.29
C HIS A 98 7.56 1.92 3.03
N THR A 99 8.08 1.65 4.21
CA THR A 99 8.85 2.62 4.99
C THR A 99 10.34 2.31 4.93
N ALA A 100 11.16 3.35 5.00
CA ALA A 100 12.57 3.26 5.33
C ALA A 100 12.88 4.25 6.44
N VAL A 101 13.78 3.91 7.34
CA VAL A 101 14.20 4.77 8.44
C VAL A 101 15.60 5.29 8.12
N THR A 102 15.79 6.59 8.19
CA THR A 102 17.10 7.22 8.05
C THR A 102 17.50 7.82 9.40
N ASP A 103 18.65 7.42 9.91
CA ASP A 103 19.31 8.06 11.04
C ASP A 103 20.03 9.31 10.54
N ARG A 104 19.54 10.50 10.93
CA ARG A 104 20.11 11.78 10.48
C ARG A 104 21.51 12.04 11.03
N THR A 105 21.92 11.36 12.11
CA THR A 105 23.24 11.53 12.71
C THR A 105 24.31 10.74 11.97
N SER A 106 24.05 9.48 11.66
CA SER A 106 25.00 8.60 10.96
C SER A 106 24.85 8.64 9.43
N GLY A 107 23.67 9.05 8.93
CA GLY A 107 23.28 8.92 7.53
C GLY A 107 22.88 7.50 7.14
N GLU A 108 22.86 6.55 8.08
CA GLU A 108 22.49 5.17 7.81
C GLU A 108 21.01 5.06 7.47
N ARG A 109 20.71 4.28 6.42
CA ARG A 109 19.36 3.97 5.99
C ARG A 109 19.05 2.50 6.25
N SER A 110 18.01 2.27 7.04
CA SER A 110 17.47 0.95 7.36
C SER A 110 16.17 0.69 6.61
N ASP A 111 16.05 -0.50 6.03
CA ASP A 111 14.81 -0.96 5.43
C ASP A 111 13.73 -1.14 6.53
N GLY A 112 12.57 -0.52 6.34
CA GLY A 112 11.49 -0.45 7.32
C GLY A 112 10.44 -1.54 7.15
N MET A 113 9.16 -1.19 7.34
CA MET A 113 8.02 -2.10 7.19
C MET A 113 7.37 -1.91 5.82
N ILE A 114 6.88 -3.02 5.24
CA ILE A 114 6.06 -3.05 4.03
C ILE A 114 4.65 -3.53 4.41
N GLY A 115 3.61 -3.02 3.74
CA GLY A 115 2.24 -3.56 3.86
C GLY A 115 1.23 -2.67 4.60
N ASN A 116 1.69 -1.65 5.33
CA ASN A 116 0.80 -0.71 6.00
C ASN A 116 -0.12 -0.01 4.99
N ASN A 117 -1.28 0.40 5.48
CA ASN A 117 -2.21 1.22 4.71
C ASN A 117 -2.61 0.54 3.38
N PHE A 118 -3.10 -0.68 3.53
CA PHE A 118 -3.40 -1.61 2.46
C PHE A 118 -4.68 -1.24 1.70
N SER A 119 -4.56 -1.03 0.39
CA SER A 119 -5.67 -0.76 -0.52
C SER A 119 -5.73 -1.85 -1.59
N SER A 120 -6.94 -2.29 -1.99
CA SER A 120 -7.09 -3.28 -3.06
C SER A 120 -8.35 -3.04 -3.89
N TYR A 121 -8.22 -3.19 -5.20
CA TYR A 121 -9.32 -3.03 -6.16
C TYR A 121 -10.36 -4.15 -6.01
N VAL A 122 -9.92 -5.38 -5.80
CA VAL A 122 -10.80 -6.55 -5.63
C VAL A 122 -11.56 -6.45 -4.31
N ARG A 123 -10.88 -6.11 -3.21
CA ARG A 123 -11.53 -5.90 -1.91
C ARG A 123 -12.63 -4.85 -2.01
N ASP A 124 -12.34 -3.74 -2.68
CA ASP A 124 -13.33 -2.69 -2.75
C ASP A 124 -14.48 -3.02 -3.70
N TYR A 125 -14.28 -3.86 -4.72
CA TYR A 125 -15.37 -4.47 -5.48
C TYR A 125 -16.25 -5.36 -4.59
N ASP A 126 -15.63 -6.19 -3.73
CA ASP A 126 -16.37 -7.02 -2.78
C ASP A 126 -17.29 -6.14 -1.90
N PHE A 127 -16.76 -5.11 -1.25
CA PHE A 127 -17.54 -4.24 -0.36
C PHE A 127 -18.50 -3.28 -1.07
N SER A 128 -18.17 -2.81 -2.28
CA SER A 128 -18.95 -1.74 -2.95
C SER A 128 -19.98 -2.29 -3.94
N VAL A 129 -19.83 -3.54 -4.39
CA VAL A 129 -20.72 -4.18 -5.38
C VAL A 129 -21.28 -5.48 -4.83
N VAL A 130 -20.43 -6.47 -4.53
CA VAL A 130 -20.88 -7.84 -4.19
C VAL A 130 -21.74 -7.86 -2.93
N LEU A 131 -21.29 -7.22 -1.85
CA LEU A 131 -22.04 -7.18 -0.59
C LEU A 131 -23.36 -6.41 -0.74
N PRO A 132 -23.40 -5.17 -1.29
CA PRO A 132 -24.65 -4.47 -1.53
C PRO A 132 -25.65 -5.24 -2.39
N ASP A 133 -25.21 -5.91 -3.45
CA ASP A 133 -26.11 -6.63 -4.35
C ASP A 133 -26.68 -7.90 -3.70
N HIS A 134 -25.89 -8.62 -2.90
CA HIS A 134 -26.38 -9.73 -2.07
C HIS A 134 -27.46 -9.28 -1.07
N LEU A 135 -27.21 -8.18 -0.37
CA LEU A 135 -28.16 -7.63 0.59
C LEU A 135 -29.46 -7.18 -0.09
N LYS A 136 -29.39 -6.56 -1.28
CA LYS A 136 -30.57 -6.16 -2.07
C LYS A 136 -31.38 -7.36 -2.58
N ALA A 137 -30.72 -8.47 -2.87
CA ALA A 137 -31.38 -9.71 -3.28
C ALA A 137 -32.07 -10.44 -2.12
N GLY A 138 -32.08 -9.87 -0.91
CA GLY A 138 -32.65 -10.48 0.29
C GLY A 138 -31.72 -11.46 0.99
N GLY A 139 -30.45 -11.51 0.59
CA GLY A 139 -29.41 -12.25 1.29
C GLY A 139 -29.14 -11.65 2.68
N GLY A 140 -28.98 -12.51 3.69
CA GLY A 140 -28.50 -12.11 5.01
C GLY A 140 -26.98 -12.26 5.12
N GLY A 141 -26.35 -11.44 5.96
CA GLY A 141 -24.94 -11.58 6.31
C GLY A 141 -23.98 -11.38 5.13
N VAL A 142 -22.85 -12.09 5.18
CA VAL A 142 -21.78 -12.03 4.19
C VAL A 142 -22.04 -13.08 3.09
N PRO A 143 -21.90 -12.74 1.80
CA PRO A 143 -22.03 -13.70 0.69
C PRO A 143 -21.05 -14.88 0.81
N GLU A 144 -21.41 -16.03 0.25
CA GLU A 144 -20.47 -17.14 0.11
C GLU A 144 -19.26 -16.71 -0.75
N GLY A 145 -18.05 -17.07 -0.32
CA GLY A 145 -16.80 -16.75 -1.02
C GLY A 145 -16.38 -15.27 -0.98
N PHE A 146 -17.02 -14.45 -0.14
CA PHE A 146 -16.69 -13.03 -0.02
C PHE A 146 -15.23 -12.82 0.42
N GLY A 147 -14.45 -12.10 -0.39
CA GLY A 147 -13.04 -11.83 -0.13
C GLY A 147 -12.08 -12.96 -0.52
N ASP A 148 -12.56 -14.13 -0.97
CA ASP A 148 -11.69 -15.25 -1.33
C ASP A 148 -10.77 -14.90 -2.51
N LEU A 149 -11.31 -14.24 -3.53
CA LEU A 149 -10.51 -13.81 -4.69
C LEU A 149 -9.40 -12.85 -4.25
N HIS A 150 -9.76 -11.85 -3.44
CA HIS A 150 -8.81 -10.90 -2.88
C HIS A 150 -7.70 -11.61 -2.08
N GLY A 151 -8.08 -12.49 -1.16
CA GLY A 151 -7.14 -13.22 -0.31
C GLY A 151 -6.22 -14.15 -1.10
N ASN A 152 -6.74 -14.84 -2.12
CA ASN A 152 -5.95 -15.74 -2.95
C ASN A 152 -4.97 -14.98 -3.86
N LEU A 153 -5.42 -13.87 -4.47
CA LEU A 153 -4.53 -13.01 -5.25
C LEU A 153 -3.42 -12.40 -4.39
N PHE A 154 -3.72 -12.00 -3.16
CA PHE A 154 -2.71 -11.51 -2.24
C PHE A 154 -1.68 -12.60 -1.88
N LYS A 155 -2.13 -13.82 -1.57
CA LYS A 155 -1.22 -14.96 -1.32
C LYS A 155 -0.32 -15.25 -2.54
N HIS A 156 -0.87 -15.19 -3.74
CA HIS A 156 -0.11 -15.36 -4.98
C HIS A 156 0.92 -14.25 -5.19
N PHE A 157 0.56 -12.99 -4.89
CA PHE A 157 1.50 -11.88 -4.92
C PHE A 157 2.68 -12.12 -3.97
N LEU A 158 2.43 -12.51 -2.71
CA LEU A 158 3.50 -12.80 -1.74
C LEU A 158 4.40 -13.97 -2.17
N GLY A 159 3.85 -14.96 -2.88
CA GLY A 159 4.60 -16.09 -3.42
C GLY A 159 5.36 -15.81 -4.72
N SER A 160 5.17 -14.64 -5.33
CA SER A 160 5.73 -14.32 -6.65
C SER A 160 7.23 -13.97 -6.61
N SER A 161 7.91 -14.04 -7.77
CA SER A 161 9.24 -13.42 -7.91
C SER A 161 9.18 -11.92 -7.70
N ALA A 162 8.17 -11.24 -8.24
CA ALA A 162 8.02 -9.79 -8.12
C ALA A 162 8.08 -9.31 -6.66
N TYR A 163 7.41 -10.00 -5.74
CA TYR A 163 7.50 -9.67 -4.32
C TYR A 163 8.90 -9.94 -3.74
N ARG A 164 9.47 -11.13 -4.00
CA ARG A 164 10.79 -11.53 -3.49
C ARG A 164 11.94 -10.66 -4.00
N ASP A 165 11.83 -10.17 -5.23
CA ASP A 165 12.84 -9.32 -5.87
C ASP A 165 12.83 -7.89 -5.31
N HIS A 166 11.68 -7.44 -4.78
CA HIS A 166 11.51 -6.08 -4.25
C HIS A 166 11.57 -6.00 -2.72
N PHE A 167 11.15 -7.06 -2.02
CA PHE A 167 10.96 -7.02 -0.57
C PHE A 167 11.61 -8.22 0.12
N ARG A 168 12.35 -7.93 1.20
CA ARG A 168 13.03 -8.94 2.02
C ARG A 168 12.22 -9.39 3.22
N LYS A 169 11.20 -8.62 3.60
CA LYS A 169 10.39 -8.84 4.79
C LYS A 169 8.96 -9.18 4.37
N PRO A 170 8.25 -10.02 5.14
CA PRO A 170 6.82 -10.21 4.95
C PRO A 170 6.07 -8.89 5.23
N PRO A 171 4.88 -8.69 4.63
CA PRO A 171 4.13 -7.48 4.87
C PRO A 171 3.43 -7.53 6.22
N VAL A 172 3.31 -6.39 6.86
CA VAL A 172 2.48 -6.17 8.04
C VAL A 172 1.17 -5.56 7.58
N ILE A 173 0.05 -6.20 7.92
CA ILE A 173 -1.29 -5.69 7.65
C ILE A 173 -1.92 -5.29 8.98
N CYS A 174 -2.24 -4.01 9.12
CA CYS A 174 -3.17 -3.55 10.15
C CYS A 174 -4.56 -3.43 9.51
N LEU A 175 -5.54 -4.12 10.09
CA LEU A 175 -6.96 -4.03 9.74
C LEU A 175 -7.63 -2.95 10.58
#